data_AF-A0AAU1D1E9-F1
#
_entry.id   AF-A0AAU1D1E9-F1
#
_cell.length_a   1.000
_cell.length_b   1.000
_cell.length_c   1.000
_cell.angle_alpha   90.00
_cell.angle_beta   90.00
_cell.angle_gamma   90.00
#
_symmetry.space_group_name_H-M   'P 1'
#
loop_
_entity.id
_entity.type
_entity.pdbx_description
1 polymer ?
#
loop_
_entity_poly.entity_id
_entity_poly.type
_entity_poly.pdbx_seq_one_letter_code
_entity_poly.pdbx_strand_id
1 'polypeptide(L)' 'MSVSDLSSDNHQVRVRFISKDTRGAIKYWPWRANNDGSGTTKEWKTTAEYSGGLFEVGVQVARFAGNTQVNSCSTWR' A
#
# COMPACT_ATOMS: atom_id res chain seq x y z
N MET A 1 1.75 2.14 -9.47
CA MET A 1 1.29 1.26 -8.37
C MET A 1 -0.21 1.08 -8.53
N SER A 2 -0.71 -0.15 -8.61
CA SER A 2 -2.14 -0.41 -8.77
C SER A 2 -2.68 -1.30 -7.65
N VAL A 3 -3.97 -1.18 -7.38
CA VAL A 3 -4.70 -2.07 -6.46
C VAL A 3 -6.09 -2.34 -7.03
N SER A 4 -6.52 -3.60 -6.95
CA SER A 4 -7.83 -4.06 -7.39
C SER A 4 -8.61 -4.54 -6.18
N ASP A 5 -9.87 -4.10 -6.08
CA ASP A 5 -10.82 -4.67 -5.14
C ASP A 5 -11.63 -5.73 -5.89
N LEU A 6 -11.51 -6.99 -5.50
CA LEU A 6 -12.12 -8.13 -6.21
C LEU A 6 -13.30 -8.74 -5.45
N SER A 7 -13.58 -8.30 -4.22
CA SER A 7 -14.59 -8.91 -3.37
C SER A 7 -15.64 -7.88 -2.96
N SER A 8 -16.91 -8.24 -3.04
CA SER A 8 -18.01 -7.44 -2.51
C SER A 8 -18.25 -7.79 -1.04
N ASP A 9 -17.23 -7.61 -0.20
CA ASP A 9 -17.29 -7.93 1.24
C ASP A 9 -17.48 -6.68 2.13
N ASN A 10 -17.78 -5.53 1.52
CA ASN A 10 -17.91 -4.22 2.17
C ASN A 10 -16.61 -3.73 2.87
N HIS A 11 -15.46 -4.32 2.51
CA HIS A 11 -14.15 -3.83 2.92
C HIS A 11 -13.57 -2.89 1.86
N GLN A 12 -12.63 -2.05 2.30
CA GLN A 12 -11.86 -1.18 1.43
C GLN A 12 -10.46 -1.74 1.26
N VAL A 13 -9.95 -1.78 0.02
CA VAL A 13 -8.56 -2.15 -0.23
C VAL A 13 -7.70 -0.90 -0.28
N ARG A 14 -6.58 -0.93 0.44
CA ARG A 14 -5.59 0.14 0.45
C ARG A 14 -4.23 -0.40 0.04
N VAL A 15 -3.45 0.43 -0.64
CA VAL A 15 -2.08 0.15 -1.03
C VAL A 15 -1.17 1.30 -0.62
N ARG A 16 0.04 1.00 -0.17
CA ARG A 16 1.07 2.01 0.08
C ARG A 16 2.42 1.54 -0.42
N PHE A 17 3.26 2.53 -0.71
CA PHE A 17 4.68 2.32 -0.85
C PHE A 17 5.30 2.06 0.52
N ILE A 18 6.31 1.21 0.56
CA ILE A 18 7.17 0.99 1.74
C ILE A 18 8.61 0.99 1.27
N SER A 19 9.52 1.45 2.11
CA SER A 19 10.96 1.45 1.79
C SER A 19 11.78 1.11 3.02
N LYS A 20 12.96 0.54 2.82
CA LYS A 20 13.97 0.39 3.88
C LYS A 20 15.12 1.36 3.66
N ASP A 21 15.63 1.90 4.75
CA ASP A 21 16.88 2.63 4.73
C ASP A 21 18.10 1.68 4.78
N THR A 22 19.29 2.25 4.80
CA THR A 22 20.56 1.50 4.87
C THR A 22 20.74 0.68 6.15
N ARG A 23 19.91 0.91 7.18
CA ARG A 23 19.89 0.18 8.45
C ARG A 23 18.75 -0.83 8.52
N GLY A 24 17.99 -0.99 7.43
CA GLY A 24 16.84 -1.88 7.35
C GLY A 24 15.57 -1.32 8.01
N ALA A 25 15.56 -0.07 8.47
CA ALA A 25 14.38 0.51 9.11
C ALA A 25 13.29 0.78 8.05
N ILE A 26 12.09 0.28 8.31
CA ILE A 26 10.97 0.42 7.39
C ILE A 26 10.32 1.79 7.53
N LYS A 27 10.31 2.54 6.43
CA LYS A 27 9.51 3.75 6.27
C LYS A 27 8.20 3.40 5.57
N TYR A 28 7.09 3.72 6.23
CA TYR A 28 5.75 3.54 5.71
C TYR A 28 5.24 4.84 5.11
N TRP A 29 4.89 4.81 3.82
CA TRP A 29 4.36 5.96 3.12
C TRP A 29 2.83 6.02 3.26
N PRO A 30 2.19 7.17 2.96
CA PRO A 30 0.74 7.30 3.08
C PRO A 30 -0.02 6.24 2.27
N TRP A 31 -1.14 5.79 2.82
CA TRP A 31 -2.06 4.89 2.14
C TRP A 31 -2.76 5.57 0.96
N ARG A 32 -2.92 4.82 -0.12
CA ARG A 32 -3.85 5.10 -1.21
C ARG A 32 -5.00 4.12 -1.10
N ALA A 33 -6.23 4.61 -1.10
CA ALA A 33 -7.41 3.79 -0.94
C ALA A 33 -8.12 3.63 -2.29
N ASN A 34 -8.55 2.40 -2.58
CA ASN A 34 -9.59 2.16 -3.56
C ASN A 34 -10.92 1.99 -2.81
N ASN A 35 -11.82 2.96 -2.97
CA ASN A 35 -13.13 3.01 -2.32
C ASN A 35 -14.27 2.85 -3.34
N ASP A 36 -13.96 2.56 -4.60
CA ASP A 36 -14.96 2.55 -5.68
C ASP A 36 -15.73 1.22 -5.73
N GLY A 37 -15.44 0.30 -4.81
CA GLY A 37 -16.11 -0.99 -4.65
C GLY A 37 -15.51 -2.12 -5.49
N SER A 38 -16.12 -3.30 -5.36
CA SER A 38 -15.70 -4.53 -6.02
C SER A 38 -15.65 -4.38 -7.55
N GLY A 39 -14.63 -4.98 -8.18
CA GLY A 39 -14.37 -4.96 -9.61
C GLY A 39 -13.59 -3.73 -10.09
N THR A 40 -13.27 -2.78 -9.21
CA THR A 40 -12.55 -1.56 -9.60
C THR A 40 -11.05 -1.73 -9.41
N THR A 41 -10.29 -1.10 -10.30
CA THR A 41 -8.83 -1.02 -10.21
C THR A 41 -8.43 0.45 -10.23
N LYS A 42 -7.56 0.86 -9.30
CA LYS A 42 -6.94 2.18 -9.32
C LYS A 42 -5.45 2.07 -9.51
N GLU A 43 -4.92 3.02 -10.26
CA GLU A 43 -3.49 3.20 -10.45
C GLU A 43 -3.05 4.59 -10.00
N TRP A 44 -1.93 4.64 -9.30
CA TRP A 44 -1.26 5.87 -8.91
C TRP A 44 0.17 5.88 -9.41
N LYS A 45 0.58 7.02 -9.98
CA LYS A 45 1.98 7.41 -10.10
C LYS A 45 2.38 8.07 -8.79
N THR A 46 3.42 7.54 -8.15
CA THR A 46 3.95 8.09 -6.89
C THR A 46 5.45 8.24 -7.01
N THR A 47 5.97 9.26 -6.35
CA THR A 47 7.40 9.44 -6.12
C THR A 47 7.67 9.30 -4.62
N ALA A 48 8.91 8.98 -4.27
CA ALA A 48 9.36 8.87 -2.90
C ALA A 48 10.79 9.43 -2.81
N GLU A 49 11.06 10.20 -1.76
CA GLU A 49 12.38 10.77 -1.51
C GLU A 49 12.69 10.67 -0.02
N TYR A 50 13.85 10.10 0.32
CA TYR A 50 14.28 9.96 1.71
C TYR A 50 15.78 10.21 1.84
N SER A 51 16.17 11.09 2.76
CA SER A 51 17.56 11.50 2.99
C SER A 51 18.46 10.35 3.44
N GLY A 52 17.90 9.34 4.13
CA GLY A 52 18.60 8.12 4.50
C GLY A 52 18.81 7.12 3.34
N GLY A 53 18.36 7.48 2.14
CA GLY A 53 18.35 6.62 0.96
C GLY A 53 17.16 5.66 0.92
N LEU A 54 16.80 5.23 -0.29
CA LEU A 54 15.81 4.17 -0.52
C LEU A 54 16.58 2.93 -0.94
N PHE A 55 17.00 2.13 0.03
CA PHE A 55 17.89 0.99 -0.22
C PHE A 55 17.13 -0.22 -0.76
N GLU A 56 15.95 -0.48 -0.20
CA GLU A 56 15.02 -1.51 -0.67
C GLU A 56 13.64 -0.89 -0.75
N VAL A 57 12.87 -1.27 -1.75
CA VAL A 57 11.55 -0.69 -1.98
C VAL A 57 10.50 -1.79 -2.06
N GLY A 58 9.29 -1.47 -1.67
CA GLY A 58 8.24 -2.46 -1.61
C GLY A 58 6.86 -1.85 -1.71
N VAL A 59 5.88 -2.75 -1.74
CA VAL A 59 4.47 -2.40 -1.74
C VAL A 59 3.80 -3.18 -0.62
N GLN A 60 2.98 -2.49 0.15
CA GLN A 60 2.07 -3.12 1.10
C GLN A 60 0.63 -2.91 0.65
N VAL A 61 -0.13 -3.99 0.63
CA VAL A 61 -1.58 -3.99 0.38
C VAL A 61 -2.28 -4.44 1.66
N ALA A 62 -3.42 -3.84 1.97
CA ALA A 62 -4.20 -4.16 3.16
C ALA A 62 -5.69 -4.01 2.92
N ARG A 63 -6.49 -4.84 3.61
CA ARG A 63 -7.95 -4.67 3.68
C ARG A 63 -8.33 -3.94 4.96
N PHE A 64 -9.31 -3.06 4.84
CA PHE A 64 -9.83 -2.23 5.93
C PHE A 64 -11.34 -2.41 6.08
N ALA A 65 -11.80 -2.64 7.31
CA ALA A 65 -13.20 -2.49 7.70
C ALA A 65 -13.35 -1.08 8.30
N GLY A 66 -13.78 -0.12 7.48
CA GLY A 66 -13.76 1.29 7.85
C GLY A 66 -12.32 1.80 8.10
N ASN A 67 -11.99 2.09 9.36
CA ASN A 67 -10.63 2.52 9.76
C ASN A 67 -9.78 1.40 10.37
N THR A 68 -10.35 0.21 10.54
CA THR A 68 -9.64 -0.92 11.15
C THR A 68 -8.96 -1.74 10.07
N GLN A 69 -7.64 -1.89 10.14
CA GLN A 69 -6.89 -2.80 9.27
C GLN A 69 -7.21 -4.24 9.68
N VAL A 70 -7.76 -5.03 8.76
CA VAL A 70 -8.15 -6.43 9.01
C VAL A 70 -6.99 -7.37 8.68
N ASN A 71 -6.33 -7.13 7.55
CA ASN A 71 -5.13 -7.87 7.17
C ASN A 71 -4.22 -7.02 6.27
N SER A 72 -2.97 -7.45 6.12
CA SER A 72 -2.04 -6.85 5.17
C SER A 72 -1.02 -7.86 4.65
N CYS A 73 -0.52 -7.62 3.44
CA CYS A 73 0.60 -8.33 2.84
C CYS A 73 1.59 -7.32 2.27
N SER A 74 2.89 -7.63 2.37
CA SER A 74 3.96 -6.79 1.83
C SER A 74 4.84 -7.61 0.90
N THR A 75 5.28 -7.00 -0.20
CA THR A 75 6.31 -7.56 -1.07
C THR A 75 7.41 -6.53 -1.30
N TRP A 76 8.65 -7.00 -1.40
CA TRP A 76 9.86 -6.18 -1.49
C TRP A 76 10.66 -6.51 -2.75
N ARG A 77 11.43 -5.54 -3.25
CA ARG A 77 12.28 -5.61 -4.44
C ARG A 77 13.58 -4.84 -4.22
#